data_AF-A0A7W1YX36-F1
#
_entry.id   AF-A0A7W1YX36-F1
#
_cell.length_a   1.000
_cell.length_b   1.000
_cell.length_c   1.000
_cell.angle_alpha   90.00
_cell.angle_beta   90.00
_cell.angle_gamma   90.00
#
_symmetry.space_group_name_H-M   'P 1'
#
loop_
_entity.id
_entity.type
_entity.pdbx_description
1 polymer ?
#
loop_
_entity_poly.entity_id
_entity_poly.type
_entity_poly.pdbx_seq_one_letter_code
_entity_poly.pdbx_strand_id
1 'polypeptide(L)'
;MTLDELERLLAKVYGDSNRPKPLHLLAGLAAVRSGVPLKEAARSVGTTPGNLGKLVQAAAPVSHLLGKAATDHHEKEQKVRATIGQLIIGNLAEQVFEDNYRRTVVTRELTLEDDRSGGGDTDYLVRNGQGRQVFRLNIKFHGSQFRKAQELVGLPSEDCFALATYKIYSALQKQEHEHLPYIFVIVGVPHLTGAVVGAAVPADVIEFATRARHSARVQGKRKVEDAIVRAITSRPADFGMAESLRDFLEQIRGAVWRVLSARRADALLREKLFDRAYALRVRGFAMNYRGAELDMHFSISGDLHPLEEMLRILRDDGLHALSVYLERGTF
;
A
#
# COMPACT_ATOMS: atom_id res chain seq x y z
N MET A 1 12.19 16.55 -16.87
CA MET A 1 13.36 16.09 -16.09
C MET A 1 14.69 16.01 -16.87
N THR A 2 15.70 16.76 -16.42
CA THR A 2 17.12 16.68 -16.81
C THR A 2 17.86 15.56 -16.06
N LEU A 3 19.12 15.31 -16.41
CA LEU A 3 19.93 14.28 -15.74
C LEU A 3 20.25 14.65 -14.29
N ASP A 4 20.60 15.91 -14.04
CA ASP A 4 20.95 16.40 -12.70
C ASP A 4 19.72 16.47 -11.78
N GLU A 5 18.54 16.76 -12.33
CA GLU A 5 17.27 16.62 -11.63
C GLU A 5 17.00 15.17 -11.23
N LEU A 6 17.18 14.22 -12.16
CA LEU A 6 17.02 12.79 -11.87
C LEU A 6 18.01 12.34 -10.78
N GLU A 7 19.27 12.76 -10.85
CA GLU A 7 20.29 12.37 -9.88
C GLU A 7 19.96 12.90 -8.46
N ARG A 8 19.59 14.18 -8.35
CA ARG A 8 19.14 14.76 -7.08
C ARG A 8 17.90 14.07 -6.53
N LEU A 9 16.92 13.78 -7.38
CA LEU A 9 15.70 13.07 -6.96
C LEU A 9 16.02 11.65 -6.50
N LEU A 10 16.87 10.91 -7.20
CA LEU A 10 17.25 9.56 -6.79
C LEU A 10 18.08 9.55 -5.51
N ALA A 11 18.93 10.55 -5.28
CA ALA A 11 19.60 10.73 -3.99
C ALA A 11 18.58 10.94 -2.87
N LYS A 12 17.55 11.77 -3.09
CA LYS A 12 16.44 11.94 -2.13
C LYS A 12 15.67 10.64 -1.90
N VAL A 13 15.32 9.88 -2.95
CA VAL A 13 14.50 8.67 -2.82
C VAL A 13 15.27 7.49 -2.21
N TYR A 14 16.49 7.24 -2.67
CA TYR A 14 17.24 6.04 -2.30
C TYR A 14 18.28 6.28 -1.20
N GLY A 15 18.75 7.51 -1.01
CA GLY A 15 19.93 7.78 -0.16
C GLY A 15 21.09 6.88 -0.59
N ASP A 16 21.64 6.13 0.37
CA ASP A 16 22.70 5.14 0.14
C ASP A 16 22.19 3.76 -0.31
N SER A 17 20.88 3.58 -0.45
CA SER A 17 20.28 2.30 -0.87
C SER A 17 20.54 2.01 -2.34
N ASN A 18 20.55 0.72 -2.68
CA ASN A 18 20.71 0.26 -4.06
C ASN A 18 19.56 0.76 -4.96
N ARG A 19 19.94 1.49 -6.01
CA ARG A 19 19.01 1.92 -7.07
C ARG A 19 18.65 0.72 -7.97
N PRO A 20 17.40 0.57 -8.42
CA PRO A 20 17.02 -0.54 -9.29
C PRO A 20 17.63 -0.39 -10.69
N LYS A 21 17.68 -1.49 -11.46
CA LYS A 21 18.14 -1.44 -12.85
C LYS A 21 17.09 -0.73 -13.73
N PRO A 22 17.50 0.17 -14.65
CA PRO A 22 18.88 0.56 -14.98
C PRO A 22 19.41 1.78 -14.19
N LEU A 23 18.67 2.34 -13.24
CA LEU A 23 19.03 3.56 -12.49
C LEU A 23 20.36 3.47 -11.72
N HIS A 24 20.79 2.28 -11.31
CA HIS A 24 22.12 2.05 -10.74
C HIS A 24 23.29 2.56 -11.62
N LEU A 25 23.09 2.66 -12.95
CA LEU A 25 24.13 3.09 -13.88
C LEU A 25 24.49 4.58 -13.76
N LEU A 26 23.66 5.39 -13.08
CA LEU A 26 23.90 6.82 -12.94
C LEU A 26 25.18 7.13 -12.17
N ALA A 27 25.48 6.37 -11.10
CA ALA A 27 26.74 6.53 -10.37
C ALA A 27 27.96 6.25 -11.27
N GLY A 28 27.85 5.26 -12.16
CA GLY A 28 28.89 4.96 -13.14
C GLY A 28 29.03 6.05 -14.19
N LEU A 29 27.92 6.65 -14.64
CA LEU A 29 27.94 7.78 -15.55
C LEU A 29 28.61 9.01 -14.93
N ALA A 30 28.28 9.32 -13.66
CA ALA A 30 28.91 10.40 -12.91
C ALA A 30 30.42 10.17 -12.75
N ALA A 31 30.85 8.94 -12.39
CA ALA A 31 32.26 8.58 -12.27
C ALA A 31 33.03 8.74 -13.59
N VAL A 32 32.46 8.31 -14.73
CA VAL A 32 33.10 8.51 -16.04
C VAL A 32 33.25 10.00 -16.36
N ARG A 33 32.23 10.81 -16.05
CA ARG A 33 32.27 12.26 -16.25
C ARG A 33 33.30 12.96 -15.36
N SER A 34 33.60 12.41 -14.18
CA SER A 34 34.67 12.89 -13.30
C SER A 34 36.06 12.34 -13.65
N GLY A 35 36.20 11.65 -14.79
CA GLY A 35 37.49 11.17 -15.30
C GLY A 35 37.86 9.73 -14.92
N VAL A 36 36.99 9.00 -14.22
CA VAL A 36 37.24 7.57 -13.91
C VAL A 36 37.18 6.75 -15.20
N PRO A 37 38.16 5.87 -15.47
CA PRO A 37 38.14 5.02 -16.66
C PRO A 37 36.86 4.18 -16.76
N LEU A 38 36.28 4.09 -17.97
CA LEU A 38 34.99 3.42 -18.22
C LEU A 38 34.92 2.00 -17.65
N LYS A 39 36.01 1.24 -17.73
CA LYS A 39 36.08 -0.14 -17.23
C LYS A 39 35.98 -0.21 -15.71
N GLU A 40 36.59 0.73 -15.02
CA GLU A 40 36.57 0.82 -13.55
C GLU A 40 35.20 1.30 -13.06
N ALA A 41 34.65 2.35 -13.68
CA ALA A 41 33.31 2.84 -13.37
C ALA A 41 32.21 1.80 -13.65
N ALA A 42 32.35 0.99 -14.70
CA ALA A 42 31.41 -0.10 -14.97
C ALA A 42 31.47 -1.19 -13.89
N ARG A 43 32.67 -1.53 -13.41
CA ARG A 43 32.88 -2.52 -12.35
C ARG A 43 32.27 -2.06 -11.03
N SER A 44 32.44 -0.79 -10.64
CA SER A 44 31.95 -0.27 -9.36
C SER A 44 30.42 -0.28 -9.24
N VAL A 45 29.70 -0.15 -10.36
CA VAL A 45 28.23 -0.22 -10.38
C VAL A 45 27.69 -1.58 -10.85
N GLY A 46 28.54 -2.60 -10.99
CA GLY A 46 28.12 -3.96 -11.32
C GLY A 46 27.54 -4.13 -12.73
N THR A 47 28.12 -3.46 -13.74
CA THR A 47 27.72 -3.56 -15.16
C THR A 47 28.91 -3.84 -16.08
N THR A 48 28.65 -3.99 -17.38
CA THR A 48 29.71 -4.13 -18.40
C THR A 48 30.12 -2.77 -18.96
N PRO A 49 31.40 -2.58 -19.37
CA PRO A 49 31.85 -1.34 -19.99
C PRO A 49 31.04 -0.97 -21.24
N GLY A 50 30.61 -1.95 -22.03
CA GLY A 50 29.76 -1.72 -23.20
C GLY A 50 28.37 -1.18 -22.84
N ASN A 51 27.75 -1.68 -21.77
CA ASN A 51 26.45 -1.18 -21.33
C ASN A 51 26.55 0.24 -20.74
N LEU A 52 27.58 0.53 -19.94
CA LEU A 52 27.81 1.88 -19.44
C LEU A 52 28.20 2.84 -20.57
N GLY A 53 29.02 2.40 -21.52
CA GLY A 53 29.43 3.18 -22.68
C GLY A 53 28.24 3.65 -23.54
N LYS A 54 27.24 2.78 -23.74
CA LYS A 54 25.98 3.14 -24.42
C LYS A 54 25.23 4.28 -23.73
N LEU A 55 25.29 4.34 -22.39
CA LEU A 55 24.68 5.43 -21.62
C LEU A 55 25.52 6.71 -21.72
N VAL A 56 26.85 6.61 -21.61
CA VAL A 56 27.79 7.75 -21.74
C VAL A 56 27.63 8.44 -23.10
N GLN A 57 27.46 7.66 -24.17
CA GLN A 57 27.29 8.15 -25.54
C GLN A 57 25.84 8.58 -25.87
N ALA A 58 24.88 8.36 -24.98
CA ALA A 58 23.49 8.67 -25.26
C ALA A 58 23.25 10.18 -25.28
N ALA A 59 22.73 10.72 -26.40
CA ALA A 59 22.35 12.12 -26.51
C ALA A 59 21.28 12.55 -25.47
N ALA A 60 20.42 11.61 -25.06
CA ALA A 60 19.42 11.82 -24.01
C ALA A 60 19.53 10.72 -22.93
N PRO A 61 20.44 10.86 -21.94
CA PRO A 61 20.70 9.83 -20.93
C PRO A 61 19.46 9.46 -20.10
N VAL A 62 18.62 10.44 -19.74
CA VAL A 62 17.39 10.18 -19.00
C VAL A 62 16.42 9.31 -19.81
N SER A 63 16.24 9.62 -21.10
CA SER A 63 15.42 8.79 -22.00
C SER A 63 16.04 7.43 -22.28
N HIS A 64 17.36 7.31 -22.22
CA HIS A 64 18.04 6.02 -22.26
C HIS A 64 17.71 5.17 -21.02
N LEU A 65 17.67 5.76 -19.82
CA LEU A 65 17.40 5.03 -18.58
C LEU A 65 15.92 4.71 -18.40
N LEU A 66 15.06 5.70 -18.56
CA LEU A 66 13.63 5.62 -18.24
C LEU A 66 12.75 5.35 -19.45
N GLY A 67 13.29 5.42 -20.67
CA GLY A 67 12.48 5.41 -21.90
C GLY A 67 11.96 6.80 -22.25
N LYS A 68 11.40 6.95 -23.46
CA LYS A 68 10.76 8.19 -23.91
C LYS A 68 9.46 8.42 -23.14
N ALA A 69 9.09 9.68 -22.93
CA ALA A 69 7.77 10.02 -22.43
C ALA A 69 6.70 9.50 -23.39
N ALA A 70 5.62 8.95 -22.85
CA ALA A 70 4.51 8.45 -23.66
C ALA A 70 3.67 9.62 -24.22
N THR A 71 2.95 9.40 -25.32
CA THR A 71 2.08 10.43 -25.94
C THR A 71 0.87 10.78 -25.08
N ASP A 72 0.39 9.83 -24.27
CA ASP A 72 -0.68 9.94 -23.27
C ASP A 72 -0.14 10.27 -21.86
N HIS A 73 0.98 11.01 -21.78
CA HIS A 73 1.70 11.26 -20.52
C HIS A 73 0.78 11.79 -19.42
N HIS A 74 -0.09 12.75 -19.73
CA HIS A 74 -0.93 13.41 -18.72
C HIS A 74 -1.92 12.46 -18.05
N GLU A 75 -2.59 11.58 -18.80
CA GLU A 75 -3.54 10.61 -18.23
C GLU A 75 -2.81 9.58 -17.35
N LYS A 76 -1.65 9.11 -17.82
CA LYS A 76 -0.78 8.21 -17.05
C LYS A 76 -0.30 8.86 -15.76
N GLU A 77 0.07 10.14 -15.84
CA GLU A 77 0.52 10.91 -14.70
C GLU A 77 -0.55 11.00 -13.61
N GLN A 78 -1.81 11.29 -13.97
CA GLN A 78 -2.92 11.34 -13.01
C GLN A 78 -3.15 9.98 -12.34
N LYS A 79 -3.08 8.88 -13.09
CA LYS A 79 -3.21 7.52 -12.55
C LYS A 79 -2.06 7.17 -11.59
N VAL A 80 -0.84 7.54 -11.94
CA VAL A 80 0.35 7.33 -11.10
C VAL A 80 0.27 8.16 -9.85
N ARG A 81 -0.15 9.43 -9.96
CA ARG A 81 -0.38 10.34 -8.83
C ARG A 81 -1.36 9.75 -7.83
N ALA A 82 -2.52 9.29 -8.30
CA ALA A 82 -3.51 8.63 -7.45
C ALA A 82 -2.96 7.34 -6.83
N THR A 83 -2.15 6.57 -7.56
CA THR A 83 -1.54 5.34 -7.03
C THR A 83 -0.52 5.66 -5.93
N ILE A 84 0.42 6.58 -6.16
CA ILE A 84 1.40 6.97 -5.15
C ILE A 84 0.69 7.54 -3.91
N GLY A 85 -0.32 8.38 -4.09
CA GLY A 85 -1.13 8.88 -2.97
C GLY A 85 -1.81 7.77 -2.19
N GLN A 86 -2.37 6.75 -2.87
CA GLN A 86 -2.97 5.59 -2.20
C GLN A 86 -1.95 4.81 -1.36
N LEU A 87 -0.71 4.68 -1.85
CA LEU A 87 0.36 4.00 -1.12
C LEU A 87 0.86 4.80 0.07
N ILE A 88 0.95 6.12 -0.06
CA ILE A 88 1.27 7.00 1.07
C ILE A 88 0.20 6.84 2.15
N ILE A 89 -1.08 6.93 1.80
CA ILE A 89 -2.17 6.77 2.77
C ILE A 89 -2.13 5.40 3.45
N GLY A 90 -1.94 4.32 2.69
CA GLY A 90 -1.79 2.98 3.25
C GLY A 90 -0.68 2.93 4.30
N ASN A 91 0.48 3.51 3.99
CA ASN A 91 1.59 3.58 4.93
C ASN A 91 1.31 4.46 6.16
N LEU A 92 0.60 5.58 6.01
CA LEU A 92 0.19 6.42 7.15
C LEU A 92 -0.82 5.69 8.04
N ALA A 93 -1.77 4.97 7.45
CA ALA A 93 -2.74 4.15 8.18
C ALA A 93 -2.03 3.07 9.01
N GLU A 94 -1.08 2.36 8.40
CA GLU A 94 -0.21 1.39 9.09
C GLU A 94 0.51 2.02 10.30
N GLN A 95 1.10 3.21 10.15
CA GLN A 95 1.76 3.91 11.26
C GLN A 95 0.78 4.25 12.41
N VAL A 96 -0.41 4.77 12.08
CA VAL A 96 -1.43 5.09 13.08
C VAL A 96 -1.95 3.84 13.77
N PHE A 97 -2.12 2.73 13.03
CA PHE A 97 -2.48 1.45 13.61
C PHE A 97 -1.42 0.96 14.61
N GLU A 98 -0.13 1.02 14.25
CA GLU A 98 0.97 0.66 15.17
C GLU A 98 0.93 1.49 16.46
N ASP A 99 0.71 2.80 16.35
CA ASP A 99 0.57 3.69 17.51
C ASP A 99 -0.63 3.30 18.38
N ASN A 100 -1.80 3.06 17.77
CA ASN A 100 -3.01 2.63 18.47
C ASN A 100 -2.80 1.29 19.19
N TYR A 101 -2.20 0.31 18.50
CA TYR A 101 -1.90 -0.99 19.09
C TYR A 101 -0.97 -0.86 20.30
N ARG A 102 0.16 -0.14 20.15
CA ARG A 102 1.16 0.04 21.23
C ARG A 102 0.58 0.77 22.44
N ARG A 103 -0.28 1.77 22.21
CA ARG A 103 -0.93 2.55 23.27
C ARG A 103 -1.99 1.78 24.03
N THR A 104 -2.72 0.87 23.35
CA THR A 104 -3.84 0.16 23.98
C THR A 104 -3.42 -1.15 24.62
N VAL A 105 -2.65 -1.99 23.93
CA VAL A 105 -2.36 -3.37 24.40
C VAL A 105 -1.36 -3.39 25.55
N VAL A 106 -0.46 -2.39 25.66
CA VAL A 106 0.51 -2.13 26.76
C VAL A 106 0.95 -3.39 27.52
N THR A 107 1.39 -4.42 26.80
CA THR A 107 1.91 -5.66 27.40
C THR A 107 3.20 -6.07 26.72
N ARG A 108 4.09 -6.71 27.49
CA ARG A 108 5.29 -7.39 26.96
C ARG A 108 4.98 -8.78 26.43
N GLU A 109 3.80 -9.30 26.73
CA GLU A 109 3.37 -10.63 26.32
C GLU A 109 2.87 -10.68 24.88
N LEU A 110 2.59 -9.55 24.24
CA LEU A 110 2.16 -9.50 22.85
C LEU A 110 2.98 -8.49 22.06
N THR A 111 3.63 -8.94 21.00
CA THR A 111 4.45 -8.12 20.12
C THR A 111 3.86 -8.08 18.72
N LEU A 112 3.74 -6.88 18.16
CA LEU A 112 3.36 -6.65 16.78
C LEU A 112 4.62 -6.71 15.89
N GLU A 113 4.69 -7.68 15.00
CA GLU A 113 5.77 -7.86 14.02
C GLU A 113 5.30 -7.45 12.62
N ASP A 114 6.13 -6.71 11.90
CA ASP A 114 5.91 -6.29 10.52
C ASP A 114 6.18 -7.45 9.54
N ASP A 115 5.16 -7.88 8.78
CA ASP A 115 5.23 -8.98 7.80
C ASP A 115 5.11 -8.47 6.35
N ARG A 116 5.15 -7.14 6.12
CA ARG A 116 4.91 -6.52 4.80
C ARG A 116 5.91 -6.94 3.72
N SER A 117 7.07 -7.46 4.12
CA SER A 117 8.13 -7.90 3.19
C SER A 117 7.85 -9.24 2.49
N GLY A 118 6.90 -10.05 2.99
CA GLY A 118 6.60 -11.38 2.46
C GLY A 118 5.85 -11.41 1.13
N GLY A 119 5.36 -10.27 0.65
CA GLY A 119 4.55 -10.18 -0.58
C GLY A 119 3.18 -10.86 -0.47
N GLY A 120 2.75 -11.21 0.74
CA GLY A 120 1.43 -11.75 1.03
C GLY A 120 0.46 -10.67 1.51
N ASP A 121 -0.82 -11.04 1.65
CA ASP A 121 -1.86 -10.10 2.15
C ASP A 121 -1.75 -9.80 3.65
N THR A 122 -0.71 -10.23 4.37
CA THR A 122 -0.54 -9.96 5.80
C THR A 122 0.32 -8.72 5.97
N ASP A 123 -0.17 -7.74 6.73
CA ASP A 123 0.62 -6.54 7.06
C ASP A 123 1.34 -6.74 8.40
N TYR A 124 0.67 -7.34 9.38
CA TYR A 124 1.27 -7.62 10.69
C TYR A 124 0.96 -9.02 11.21
N LEU A 125 1.91 -9.54 11.98
CA LEU A 125 1.76 -10.72 12.82
C LEU A 125 1.79 -10.31 14.28
N VAL A 126 0.84 -10.80 15.07
CA VAL A 126 0.94 -10.70 16.52
C VAL A 126 1.55 -11.97 17.07
N ARG A 127 2.57 -11.83 17.91
CA ARG A 127 3.23 -12.93 18.63
C ARG A 127 3.06 -12.80 20.12
N ASN A 128 3.06 -13.93 20.82
CA ASN A 128 3.07 -13.94 22.27
C ASN A 128 4.51 -13.87 22.85
N GLY A 129 4.64 -13.79 24.18
CA GLY A 129 5.94 -13.72 24.88
C GLY A 129 6.84 -14.95 24.68
N GLN A 130 6.31 -16.05 24.12
CA GLN A 130 7.07 -17.23 23.73
C GLN A 130 7.50 -17.21 22.25
N GLY A 131 7.22 -16.12 21.53
CA GLY A 131 7.48 -15.97 20.11
C GLY A 131 6.52 -16.75 19.19
N ARG A 132 5.46 -17.35 19.73
CA ARG A 132 4.44 -18.04 18.92
C ARG A 132 3.53 -17.03 18.23
N GLN A 133 3.17 -17.29 16.98
CA GLN A 133 2.18 -16.49 16.26
C GLN A 133 0.79 -16.72 16.83
N VAL A 134 -0.01 -15.66 16.79
CA VAL A 134 -1.26 -15.59 17.53
C VAL A 134 -2.43 -15.21 16.64
N PHE A 135 -2.29 -14.15 15.84
CA PHE A 135 -3.21 -13.82 14.75
C PHE A 135 -2.51 -12.93 13.71
N ARG A 136 -3.13 -12.88 12.53
CA ARG A 136 -2.71 -12.06 11.38
C ARG A 136 -3.60 -10.85 11.26
N LEU A 137 -2.99 -9.73 10.89
CA LEU A 137 -3.68 -8.48 10.64
C LEU A 137 -3.40 -8.00 9.23
N ASN A 138 -4.43 -7.45 8.61
CA ASN A 138 -4.32 -6.73 7.36
C ASN A 138 -5.08 -5.41 7.43
N ILE A 139 -4.39 -4.30 7.15
CA ILE A 139 -4.94 -2.96 7.23
C ILE A 139 -5.59 -2.59 5.90
N LYS A 140 -6.85 -2.15 5.96
CA LYS A 140 -7.63 -1.67 4.82
C LYS A 140 -8.04 -0.22 5.06
N PHE A 141 -7.49 0.67 4.24
CA PHE A 141 -7.91 2.06 4.21
C PHE A 141 -9.00 2.26 3.15
N HIS A 142 -10.05 3.01 3.47
CA HIS A 142 -10.98 3.54 2.48
C HIS A 142 -11.25 5.03 2.73
N GLY A 143 -11.16 5.85 1.68
CA GLY A 143 -11.50 7.29 1.74
C GLY A 143 -12.49 7.75 0.67
N SER A 144 -12.73 6.91 -0.33
CA SER A 144 -13.76 7.13 -1.34
C SER A 144 -15.11 6.65 -0.81
N GLN A 145 -16.15 7.42 -1.07
CA GLN A 145 -17.54 7.02 -0.80
C GLN A 145 -18.09 6.23 -1.98
N PHE A 146 -18.85 5.16 -1.68
CA PHE A 146 -19.56 4.39 -2.68
C PHE A 146 -20.88 5.10 -2.99
N ARG A 147 -20.84 6.19 -3.77
CA ARG A 147 -22.00 7.07 -4.05
C ARG A 147 -23.25 6.37 -4.59
N LYS A 148 -23.08 5.21 -5.22
CA LYS A 148 -24.17 4.38 -5.75
C LYS A 148 -24.51 3.19 -4.85
N ALA A 149 -23.93 3.06 -3.66
CA ALA A 149 -24.15 1.92 -2.79
C ALA A 149 -25.63 1.71 -2.46
N GLN A 150 -26.39 2.79 -2.30
CA GLN A 150 -27.82 2.69 -2.00
C GLN A 150 -28.59 2.04 -3.14
N GLU A 151 -28.30 2.44 -4.38
CA GLU A 151 -28.90 1.87 -5.59
C GLU A 151 -28.43 0.43 -5.83
N LEU A 152 -27.12 0.21 -5.71
CA LEU A 152 -26.51 -1.04 -6.14
C LEU A 152 -26.67 -2.14 -5.11
N VAL A 153 -26.45 -1.86 -3.83
CA VAL A 153 -26.40 -2.87 -2.75
C VAL A 153 -27.25 -2.52 -1.54
N GLY A 154 -28.01 -1.41 -1.55
CA GLY A 154 -28.89 -1.01 -0.44
C GLY A 154 -28.15 -0.58 0.83
N LEU A 155 -26.93 -0.01 0.70
CA LEU A 155 -26.18 0.60 1.81
C LEU A 155 -26.09 2.12 1.65
N PRO A 156 -26.10 2.91 2.75
CA PRO A 156 -25.73 4.31 2.69
C PRO A 156 -24.31 4.49 2.13
N SER A 157 -24.06 5.59 1.41
CA SER A 157 -22.77 5.80 0.72
C SER A 157 -21.61 6.02 1.69
N GLU A 158 -21.91 6.62 2.82
CA GLU A 158 -21.04 6.92 3.96
C GLU A 158 -20.81 5.71 4.88
N ASP A 159 -21.68 4.71 4.82
CA ASP A 159 -21.66 3.50 5.65
C ASP A 159 -21.29 2.26 4.83
N CYS A 160 -20.64 2.44 3.67
CA CYS A 160 -20.32 1.34 2.78
C CYS A 160 -18.81 1.16 2.64
N PHE A 161 -18.35 -0.06 2.89
CA PHE A 161 -16.99 -0.52 2.64
C PHE A 161 -17.04 -1.74 1.70
N ALA A 162 -16.04 -1.92 0.84
CA ALA A 162 -16.00 -3.07 -0.06
C ALA A 162 -14.69 -3.86 0.12
N LEU A 163 -14.82 -5.17 0.12
CA LEU A 163 -13.69 -6.10 0.14
C LEU A 163 -13.86 -7.14 -0.95
N ALA A 164 -12.80 -7.33 -1.74
CA ALA A 164 -12.78 -8.35 -2.77
C ALA A 164 -13.01 -9.74 -2.16
N THR A 165 -13.99 -10.46 -2.71
CA THR A 165 -14.39 -11.80 -2.25
C THR A 165 -13.23 -12.79 -2.24
N TYR A 166 -12.31 -12.70 -3.20
CA TYR A 166 -11.12 -13.55 -3.21
C TYR A 166 -10.19 -13.29 -2.01
N LYS A 167 -10.12 -12.05 -1.49
CA LYS A 167 -9.32 -11.72 -0.29
C LYS A 167 -9.93 -12.34 0.97
N ILE A 168 -11.26 -12.37 1.05
CA ILE A 168 -11.98 -13.08 2.13
C ILE A 168 -11.64 -14.57 2.08
N TYR A 169 -11.74 -15.18 0.89
CA TYR A 169 -11.40 -16.58 0.69
C TYR A 169 -9.92 -16.88 1.02
N SER A 170 -8.98 -16.07 0.53
CA SER A 170 -7.55 -16.23 0.81
C SER A 170 -7.22 -16.08 2.31
N ALA A 171 -7.90 -15.17 3.02
CA ALA A 171 -7.75 -15.01 4.45
C ALA A 171 -8.25 -16.25 5.21
N LEU A 172 -9.40 -16.81 4.84
CA LEU A 172 -9.90 -18.06 5.41
C LEU A 172 -8.97 -19.24 5.16
N GLN A 173 -8.50 -19.41 3.92
CA GLN A 173 -7.57 -20.50 3.58
C GLN A 173 -6.29 -20.42 4.42
N LYS A 174 -5.74 -19.22 4.63
CA LYS A 174 -4.59 -19.01 5.52
C LYS A 174 -4.94 -19.35 6.97
N GLN A 175 -6.09 -18.87 7.47
CA GLN A 175 -6.55 -19.17 8.83
C GLN A 175 -6.73 -20.68 9.06
N GLU A 176 -7.30 -21.40 8.09
CA GLU A 176 -7.52 -22.85 8.19
C GLU A 176 -6.22 -23.65 8.10
N HIS A 177 -5.30 -23.24 7.22
CA HIS A 177 -4.02 -23.93 7.05
C HIS A 177 -3.08 -23.75 8.25
N GLU A 178 -3.06 -22.55 8.83
CA GLU A 178 -2.13 -22.20 9.90
C GLU A 178 -2.75 -22.28 11.30
N HIS A 179 -4.07 -22.44 11.39
CA HIS A 179 -4.84 -22.35 12.63
C HIS A 179 -4.64 -21.02 13.38
N LEU A 180 -4.50 -19.93 12.62
CA LEU A 180 -4.29 -18.57 13.14
C LEU A 180 -5.40 -17.65 12.66
N PRO A 181 -6.15 -16.98 13.57
CA PRO A 181 -7.17 -16.02 13.18
C PRO A 181 -6.62 -14.95 12.23
N TYR A 182 -7.41 -14.62 11.21
CA TYR A 182 -7.09 -13.56 10.27
C TYR A 182 -8.08 -12.41 10.41
N ILE A 183 -7.57 -11.19 10.60
CA ILE A 183 -8.37 -10.01 10.91
C ILE A 183 -8.08 -8.91 9.90
N PHE A 184 -9.14 -8.39 9.29
CA PHE A 184 -9.08 -7.14 8.55
C PHE A 184 -9.28 -6.00 9.53
N VAL A 185 -8.37 -5.03 9.53
CA VAL A 185 -8.46 -3.80 10.32
C VAL A 185 -8.77 -2.67 9.35
N ILE A 186 -9.90 -2.01 9.52
CA ILE A 186 -10.47 -1.08 8.55
C ILE A 186 -10.44 0.33 9.14
N VAL A 187 -10.00 1.31 8.36
CA VAL A 187 -10.13 2.73 8.69
C VAL A 187 -10.78 3.49 7.54
N GLY A 188 -11.82 4.24 7.88
CA GLY A 188 -12.57 5.09 6.97
C GLY A 188 -12.29 6.56 7.22
N VAL A 189 -11.73 7.27 6.24
CA VAL A 189 -11.52 8.72 6.32
C VAL A 189 -12.18 9.39 5.11
N PRO A 190 -13.42 9.86 5.25
CA PRO A 190 -14.16 10.45 4.14
C PRO A 190 -13.35 11.53 3.44
N HIS A 191 -13.34 11.49 2.11
CA HIS A 191 -12.68 12.45 1.21
C HIS A 191 -11.14 12.42 1.20
N LEU A 192 -10.48 11.69 2.11
CA LEU A 192 -9.03 11.47 2.05
C LEU A 192 -8.71 10.35 1.05
N THR A 193 -8.66 10.69 -0.23
CA THR A 193 -8.43 9.73 -1.32
C THR A 193 -6.99 9.74 -1.80
N GLY A 194 -6.56 8.68 -2.50
CA GLY A 194 -5.25 8.66 -3.17
C GLY A 194 -5.05 9.82 -4.15
N ALA A 195 -6.11 10.35 -4.76
CA ALA A 195 -6.02 11.55 -5.60
C ALA A 195 -5.70 12.81 -4.78
N VAL A 196 -6.33 12.98 -3.61
CA VAL A 196 -6.09 14.13 -2.71
C VAL A 196 -4.66 14.09 -2.18
N VAL A 197 -4.21 12.95 -1.65
CA VAL A 197 -2.83 12.83 -1.15
C VAL A 197 -1.81 12.89 -2.28
N GLY A 198 -2.12 12.29 -3.43
CA GLY A 198 -1.30 12.37 -4.63
C GLY A 198 -1.13 13.79 -5.17
N ALA A 199 -2.13 14.66 -4.99
CA ALA A 199 -2.05 16.07 -5.40
C ALA A 199 -0.97 16.85 -4.63
N ALA A 200 -0.71 16.48 -3.38
CA ALA A 200 0.36 17.08 -2.59
C ALA A 200 1.76 16.64 -3.04
N VAL A 201 1.89 15.49 -3.71
CA VAL A 201 3.19 14.93 -4.11
C VAL A 201 3.87 15.82 -5.16
N PRO A 202 5.16 16.19 -4.98
CA PRO A 202 5.92 17.01 -5.91
C PRO A 202 5.88 16.51 -7.36
N ALA A 203 5.82 17.45 -8.32
CA ALA A 203 5.66 17.13 -9.73
C ALA A 203 6.85 16.33 -10.30
N ASP A 204 8.07 16.60 -9.85
CA ASP A 204 9.28 15.87 -10.26
C ASP A 204 9.26 14.40 -9.81
N VAL A 205 8.78 14.13 -8.59
CA VAL A 205 8.57 12.77 -8.09
C VAL A 205 7.56 12.03 -8.96
N ILE A 206 6.44 12.68 -9.30
CA ILE A 206 5.40 12.08 -10.15
C ILE A 206 5.86 11.91 -11.60
N GLU A 207 6.64 12.83 -12.17
CA GLU A 207 7.27 12.66 -13.48
C GLU A 207 8.16 11.42 -13.49
N PHE A 208 9.02 11.27 -12.48
CA PHE A 208 9.88 10.10 -12.33
C PHE A 208 9.09 8.80 -12.17
N ALA A 209 8.11 8.77 -11.26
CA ALA A 209 7.27 7.59 -11.02
C ALA A 209 6.55 7.17 -12.30
N THR A 210 6.00 8.14 -13.04
CA THR A 210 5.28 7.92 -14.30
C THR A 210 6.19 7.29 -15.34
N ARG A 211 7.37 7.88 -15.55
CA ARG A 211 8.34 7.35 -16.51
C ARG A 211 8.87 5.98 -16.10
N ALA A 212 9.16 5.77 -14.82
CA ALA A 212 9.64 4.48 -14.31
C ALA A 212 8.59 3.37 -14.50
N ARG A 213 7.33 3.63 -14.14
CA ARG A 213 6.22 2.66 -14.25
C ARG A 213 5.95 2.25 -15.69
N HIS A 214 6.03 3.18 -16.63
CA HIS A 214 5.77 2.90 -18.04
C HIS A 214 7.01 2.55 -18.86
N SER A 215 8.19 2.57 -18.24
CA SER A 215 9.42 2.12 -18.87
C SER A 215 9.40 0.62 -19.17
N ALA A 216 9.85 0.22 -20.35
CA ALA A 216 10.18 -1.17 -20.63
C ALA A 216 11.53 -1.60 -20.03
N ARG A 217 12.36 -0.64 -19.59
CA ARG A 217 13.73 -0.90 -19.12
C ARG A 217 13.82 -1.02 -17.61
N VAL A 218 13.00 -0.27 -16.87
CA VAL A 218 13.01 -0.28 -15.40
C VAL A 218 12.46 -1.61 -14.88
N GLN A 219 13.27 -2.31 -14.10
CA GLN A 219 12.88 -3.52 -13.40
C GLN A 219 12.36 -3.20 -12.00
N GLY A 220 11.46 -4.03 -11.49
CA GLY A 220 10.95 -3.88 -10.13
C GLY A 220 10.19 -2.56 -9.92
N LYS A 221 9.31 -2.19 -10.85
CA LYS A 221 8.52 -0.94 -10.82
C LYS A 221 7.80 -0.71 -9.50
N ARG A 222 7.27 -1.79 -8.91
CA ARG A 222 6.65 -1.75 -7.58
C ARG A 222 7.64 -1.30 -6.50
N LYS A 223 8.86 -1.84 -6.50
CA LYS A 223 9.93 -1.43 -5.58
C LYS A 223 10.31 0.04 -5.74
N VAL A 224 10.19 0.61 -6.94
CA VAL A 224 10.38 2.06 -7.16
C VAL A 224 9.30 2.86 -6.45
N GLU A 225 8.03 2.49 -6.61
CA GLU A 225 6.90 3.13 -5.92
C GLU A 225 7.05 3.03 -4.40
N ASP A 226 7.38 1.85 -3.88
CA ASP A 226 7.59 1.63 -2.45
C ASP A 226 8.77 2.44 -1.89
N ALA A 227 9.86 2.59 -2.67
CA ALA A 227 10.99 3.43 -2.29
C ALA A 227 10.62 4.92 -2.23
N ILE A 228 9.83 5.41 -3.20
CA ILE A 228 9.30 6.78 -3.19
C ILE A 228 8.46 7.02 -1.94
N VAL A 229 7.50 6.12 -1.68
CA VAL A 229 6.58 6.23 -0.53
C VAL A 229 7.35 6.22 0.78
N ARG A 230 8.30 5.30 0.94
CA ARG A 230 9.18 5.22 2.12
C ARG A 230 9.99 6.49 2.32
N ALA A 231 10.55 7.05 1.26
CA ALA A 231 11.34 8.28 1.35
C ALA A 231 10.48 9.48 1.77
N ILE A 232 9.30 9.65 1.14
CA ILE A 232 8.36 10.72 1.46
C ILE A 232 7.87 10.61 2.91
N THR A 233 7.52 9.42 3.37
CA THR A 233 6.96 9.20 4.71
C THR A 233 8.00 9.28 5.82
N SER A 234 9.25 8.86 5.57
CA SER A 234 10.34 8.91 6.56
C SER A 234 11.05 10.27 6.62
N ARG A 235 11.15 10.99 5.49
CA ARG A 235 11.84 12.28 5.39
C ARG A 235 10.98 13.31 4.63
N PRO A 236 9.78 13.65 5.14
CA PRO A 236 8.83 14.47 4.39
C PRO A 236 9.34 15.89 4.10
N ALA A 237 10.23 16.43 4.94
CA ALA A 237 10.84 17.74 4.71
C ALA A 237 11.64 17.81 3.39
N ASP A 238 12.32 16.73 3.00
CA ASP A 238 13.12 16.66 1.76
C ASP A 238 12.27 16.81 0.49
N PHE A 239 10.96 16.56 0.64
CA PHE A 239 9.95 16.60 -0.41
C PHE A 239 8.93 17.74 -0.23
N GLY A 240 9.10 18.61 0.77
CA GLY A 240 8.12 19.67 1.06
C GLY A 240 6.75 19.14 1.51
N MET A 241 6.70 17.93 2.06
CA MET A 241 5.47 17.20 2.40
C MET A 241 5.16 17.19 3.91
N ALA A 242 5.97 17.86 4.73
CA ALA A 242 5.90 17.73 6.20
C ALA A 242 4.57 18.17 6.80
N GLU A 243 4.00 19.28 6.32
CA GLU A 243 2.71 19.79 6.77
C GLU A 243 1.57 18.91 6.26
N SER A 244 1.51 18.65 4.94
CA SER A 244 0.47 17.80 4.35
C SER A 244 0.40 16.40 4.98
N LEU A 245 1.55 15.75 5.23
CA LEU A 245 1.54 14.43 5.89
C LEU A 245 1.07 14.51 7.34
N ARG A 246 1.36 15.60 8.06
CA ARG A 246 0.87 15.80 9.42
C ARG A 246 -0.65 15.90 9.43
N ASP A 247 -1.21 16.70 8.53
CA ASP A 247 -2.66 16.88 8.41
C ASP A 247 -3.36 15.57 8.03
N PHE A 248 -2.78 14.80 7.11
CA PHE A 248 -3.31 13.48 6.76
C PHE A 248 -3.23 12.50 7.93
N LEU A 249 -2.12 12.49 8.69
CA LEU A 249 -1.99 11.67 9.89
C LEU A 249 -2.99 12.05 10.96
N GLU A 250 -3.25 13.34 11.19
CA GLU A 250 -4.24 13.82 12.14
C GLU A 250 -5.66 13.37 11.77
N GLN A 251 -6.03 13.46 10.49
CA GLN A 251 -7.31 12.95 9.99
C GLN A 251 -7.45 11.43 10.21
N ILE A 252 -6.40 10.66 9.92
CA ILE A 252 -6.39 9.20 10.12
C ILE A 252 -6.46 8.83 11.61
N ARG A 253 -5.77 9.58 12.48
CA ARG A 253 -5.82 9.40 13.94
C ARG A 253 -7.20 9.70 14.51
N GLY A 254 -7.88 10.72 13.99
CA GLY A 254 -9.23 11.10 14.42
C GLY A 254 -10.35 10.19 13.89
N ALA A 255 -10.03 9.25 12.99
CA ALA A 255 -11.02 8.37 12.39
C ALA A 255 -11.41 7.20 13.30
N VAL A 256 -12.61 6.66 13.06
CA VAL A 256 -13.06 5.45 13.75
C VAL A 256 -12.45 4.22 13.07
N TRP A 257 -11.63 3.51 13.83
CA TRP A 257 -11.05 2.24 13.40
C TRP A 257 -11.98 1.08 13.71
N ARG A 258 -12.09 0.16 12.76
CA ARG A 258 -13.00 -0.98 12.79
C ARG A 258 -12.24 -2.27 12.49
N VAL A 259 -12.86 -3.41 12.79
CA VAL A 259 -12.33 -4.74 12.50
C VAL A 259 -13.41 -5.62 11.88
N LEU A 260 -12.94 -6.60 11.10
CA LEU A 260 -13.73 -7.67 10.53
C LEU A 260 -12.89 -8.95 10.54
N SER A 261 -13.28 -9.98 11.27
CA SER A 261 -12.61 -11.29 11.19
C SER A 261 -12.90 -11.98 9.85
N ALA A 262 -11.99 -12.83 9.39
CA ALA A 262 -12.22 -13.61 8.17
C ALA A 262 -13.45 -14.53 8.28
N ARG A 263 -13.72 -15.08 9.47
CA ARG A 263 -14.92 -15.90 9.74
C ARG A 263 -16.20 -15.09 9.62
N ARG A 264 -16.25 -13.87 10.20
CA ARG A 264 -17.40 -12.97 10.06
C ARG A 264 -17.60 -12.53 8.61
N ALA A 265 -16.52 -12.16 7.92
CA ALA A 265 -16.56 -11.77 6.52
C ALA A 265 -17.15 -12.87 5.63
N ASP A 266 -16.76 -14.13 5.84
CA ASP A 266 -17.31 -15.28 5.11
C ASP A 266 -18.76 -15.58 5.48
N ALA A 267 -19.11 -15.53 6.76
CA ALA A 267 -20.50 -15.72 7.19
C ALA A 267 -21.43 -14.69 6.54
N LEU A 268 -21.04 -13.40 6.57
CA LEU A 268 -21.77 -12.32 5.92
C LEU A 268 -21.80 -12.49 4.39
N LEU A 269 -20.70 -12.89 3.78
CA LEU A 269 -20.65 -13.17 2.34
C LEU A 269 -21.65 -14.26 1.96
N ARG A 270 -21.74 -15.35 2.71
CA ARG A 270 -22.71 -16.43 2.45
C ARG A 270 -24.15 -15.98 2.67
N GLU A 271 -24.40 -15.24 3.75
CA GLU A 271 -25.74 -14.78 4.12
C GLU A 271 -26.29 -13.73 3.14
N LYS A 272 -25.44 -12.79 2.73
CA LYS A 272 -25.83 -11.59 1.97
C LYS A 272 -25.32 -11.61 0.52
N LEU A 273 -24.89 -12.76 0.01
CA LEU A 273 -24.20 -12.89 -1.29
C LEU A 273 -24.91 -12.12 -2.41
N PHE A 274 -26.20 -12.40 -2.60
CA PHE A 274 -26.99 -11.81 -3.69
C PHE A 274 -27.36 -10.33 -3.44
N ASP A 275 -27.43 -9.91 -2.18
CA ASP A 275 -27.78 -8.54 -1.80
C ASP A 275 -26.58 -7.59 -1.95
N ARG A 276 -25.40 -8.04 -1.49
CA ARG A 276 -24.24 -7.18 -1.26
C ARG A 276 -23.07 -7.41 -2.24
N ALA A 277 -23.08 -8.49 -3.02
CA ALA A 277 -22.14 -8.68 -4.13
C ALA A 277 -22.80 -8.34 -5.48
N TYR A 278 -22.93 -7.04 -5.78
CA TYR A 278 -23.64 -6.51 -6.96
C TYR A 278 -23.24 -7.19 -8.29
N ALA A 279 -21.95 -7.49 -8.45
CA ALA A 279 -21.44 -8.11 -9.65
C ALA A 279 -22.09 -9.45 -10.02
N LEU A 280 -22.61 -10.21 -9.03
CA LEU A 280 -23.34 -11.46 -9.29
C LEU A 280 -24.72 -11.23 -9.92
N ARG A 281 -25.29 -10.03 -9.77
CA ARG A 281 -26.57 -9.64 -10.39
C ARG A 281 -26.41 -9.11 -11.81
N VAL A 282 -25.17 -8.89 -12.27
CA VAL A 282 -24.89 -8.32 -13.60
C VAL A 282 -24.37 -9.39 -14.55
N ARG A 283 -25.18 -9.73 -15.55
CA ARG A 283 -24.75 -10.66 -16.61
C ARG A 283 -23.54 -10.09 -17.35
N GLY A 284 -22.47 -10.88 -17.43
CA GLY A 284 -21.24 -10.47 -18.10
C GLY A 284 -20.47 -9.36 -17.37
N PHE A 285 -20.62 -9.23 -16.04
CA PHE A 285 -19.96 -8.19 -15.24
C PHE A 285 -18.47 -7.99 -15.59
N ALA A 286 -17.68 -9.07 -15.64
CA ALA A 286 -16.26 -8.98 -15.97
C ALA A 286 -15.99 -8.35 -17.35
N MET A 287 -16.83 -8.61 -18.36
CA MET A 287 -16.71 -7.97 -19.68
C MET A 287 -17.14 -6.50 -19.62
N ASN A 288 -18.29 -6.23 -18.98
CA ASN A 288 -18.88 -4.89 -18.91
C ASN A 288 -18.00 -3.91 -18.11
N TYR A 289 -17.26 -4.42 -17.12
CA TYR A 289 -16.42 -3.64 -16.21
C TYR A 289 -14.92 -3.96 -16.36
N ARG A 290 -14.49 -4.46 -17.52
CA ARG A 290 -13.07 -4.63 -17.90
C ARG A 290 -12.23 -5.40 -16.87
N GLY A 291 -12.79 -6.46 -16.31
CA GLY A 291 -12.14 -7.31 -15.31
C GLY A 291 -12.13 -6.73 -13.90
N ALA A 292 -13.10 -5.87 -13.55
CA ALA A 292 -13.28 -5.40 -12.18
C ALA A 292 -13.42 -6.57 -11.18
N GLU A 293 -12.92 -6.34 -9.97
CA GLU A 293 -12.96 -7.32 -8.88
C GLU A 293 -14.41 -7.64 -8.47
N LEU A 294 -14.63 -8.88 -8.02
CA LEU A 294 -15.89 -9.29 -7.40
C LEU A 294 -15.86 -8.87 -5.93
N ASP A 295 -16.49 -7.74 -5.63
CA ASP A 295 -16.49 -7.16 -4.29
C ASP A 295 -17.76 -7.48 -3.50
N MET A 296 -17.56 -7.77 -2.20
CA MET A 296 -18.60 -7.82 -1.19
C MET A 296 -18.66 -6.48 -0.46
N HIS A 297 -19.86 -5.91 -0.32
CA HIS A 297 -20.08 -4.62 0.34
C HIS A 297 -20.61 -4.82 1.76
N PHE A 298 -19.99 -4.15 2.72
CA PHE A 298 -20.27 -4.24 4.15
C PHE A 298 -20.76 -2.89 4.69
N SER A 299 -21.72 -2.94 5.61
CA SER A 299 -22.10 -1.81 6.46
C SER A 299 -20.99 -1.55 7.48
N ILE A 300 -20.38 -0.36 7.47
CA ILE A 300 -19.28 -0.03 8.40
C ILE A 300 -19.78 -0.03 9.85
N SER A 301 -21.01 0.43 10.08
CA SER A 301 -21.61 0.51 11.40
C SER A 301 -22.32 -0.76 11.83
N GLY A 302 -22.90 -1.52 10.90
CA GLY A 302 -23.71 -2.71 11.17
C GLY A 302 -22.98 -4.05 11.06
N ASP A 303 -21.97 -4.16 10.19
CA ASP A 303 -21.28 -5.42 9.93
C ASP A 303 -19.91 -5.50 10.62
N LEU A 304 -19.28 -4.36 10.93
CA LEU A 304 -17.93 -4.24 11.47
C LEU A 304 -17.93 -3.75 12.93
N HIS A 305 -16.95 -4.22 13.70
CA HIS A 305 -16.81 -3.89 15.12
C HIS A 305 -15.73 -2.83 15.39
N PRO A 306 -15.84 -2.01 16.45
CA PRO A 306 -14.78 -1.07 16.84
C PRO A 306 -13.44 -1.77 17.14
N LEU A 307 -12.34 -1.26 16.58
CA LEU A 307 -10.99 -1.78 16.86
C LEU A 307 -10.65 -1.66 18.36
N GLU A 308 -11.03 -0.55 18.98
CA GLU A 308 -10.76 -0.30 20.40
C GLU A 308 -11.36 -1.39 21.30
N GLU A 309 -12.55 -1.88 20.97
CA GLU A 309 -13.19 -2.97 21.71
C GLU A 309 -12.39 -4.27 21.60
N MET A 310 -11.97 -4.64 20.39
CA MET A 310 -11.13 -5.82 20.17
C MET A 310 -9.80 -5.73 20.93
N LEU A 311 -9.13 -4.58 20.88
CA LEU A 311 -7.86 -4.36 21.59
C LEU A 311 -8.04 -4.34 23.11
N ARG A 312 -9.18 -3.86 23.61
CA ARG A 312 -9.53 -3.91 25.04
C ARG A 312 -9.74 -5.33 25.51
N ILE A 313 -10.48 -6.16 24.77
CA ILE A 313 -10.64 -7.60 25.08
C ILE A 313 -9.27 -8.29 25.09
N LEU A 314 -8.42 -7.99 24.10
CA LEU A 314 -7.07 -8.54 24.04
C LEU A 314 -6.24 -8.19 25.28
N ARG A 315 -6.37 -6.95 25.78
CA ARG A 315 -5.66 -6.45 26.96
C ARG A 315 -6.22 -7.01 28.27
N ASP A 316 -7.53 -6.95 28.44
CA ASP A 316 -8.21 -7.19 29.72
C ASP A 316 -8.54 -8.67 29.93
N ASP A 317 -9.02 -9.35 28.89
CA ASP A 317 -9.49 -10.74 28.96
C ASP A 317 -8.47 -11.73 28.37
N GLY A 318 -7.46 -11.19 27.70
CA GLY A 318 -6.36 -11.95 27.11
C GLY A 318 -6.71 -12.64 25.79
N LEU A 319 -5.69 -13.29 25.24
CA LEU A 319 -5.77 -13.93 23.92
C LEU A 319 -6.86 -15.00 23.82
N HIS A 320 -7.02 -15.84 24.86
CA HIS A 320 -7.96 -16.94 24.79
C HIS A 320 -9.39 -16.44 24.57
N ALA A 321 -9.80 -15.41 25.31
CA ALA A 321 -11.09 -14.78 25.14
C ALA A 321 -11.27 -14.23 23.71
N LEU A 322 -10.31 -13.43 23.22
CA LEU A 322 -10.38 -12.87 21.86
C LEU A 322 -10.49 -13.97 20.79
N SER A 323 -9.72 -15.06 20.92
CA SER A 323 -9.72 -16.16 19.95
C SER A 323 -11.10 -16.80 19.79
N VAL A 324 -11.87 -16.92 20.87
CA VAL A 324 -13.24 -17.46 20.83
C VAL A 324 -14.16 -16.56 20.02
N TYR A 325 -14.06 -15.23 20.19
CA TYR A 325 -14.87 -14.30 19.42
C TYR A 325 -14.51 -14.31 17.93
N LEU A 326 -13.23 -14.40 17.60
CA LEU A 326 -12.73 -14.43 16.21
C LEU A 326 -13.15 -15.74 15.50
N GLU A 327 -13.00 -16.89 16.15
CA GLU A 327 -13.39 -18.18 15.55
C GLU A 327 -14.91 -18.32 15.38
N ARG A 328 -15.70 -17.72 16.28
CA ARG A 328 -17.16 -17.66 16.14
C ARG A 328 -17.63 -16.63 15.10
N GLY A 329 -16.73 -15.82 14.54
CA GLY A 329 -17.09 -14.77 13.59
C GLY A 329 -18.00 -13.70 14.23
N THR A 330 -17.68 -13.30 15.45
CA THR A 330 -18.40 -12.24 16.20
C THR A 330 -17.69 -10.89 16.20
N PHE A 331 -16.53 -10.82 15.52
CA PHE A 331 -15.77 -9.60 15.21
C PHE A 331 -15.60 -9.46 13.70
#